data_AF-A0A2U1R463-F1
#
_entry.id   AF-A0A2U1R463-F1
#
_cell.length_a   1.000
_cell.length_b   1.000
_cell.length_c   1.000
_cell.angle_alpha   90.00
_cell.angle_beta   90.00
_cell.angle_gamma   90.00
#
_symmetry.space_group_name_H-M   'P 1'
#
loop_
_entity.id
_entity.type
_entity.pdbx_description
1 polymer ?
#
loop_
_entity_poly.entity_id
_entity_poly.type
_entity_poly.pdbx_seq_one_letter_code
_entity_poly.pdbx_strand_id
1 'polypeptide(L)'
;MNSVILKEKIFKQASLITKTINYVSIGIVIWILKFPECYNYMLIACLLMPIIGILFVRLSNGIIKIEAKRNSSNPNALPVFLPSLFLAFRIYSDFNIQDYSKMCFPVGIITIVFSAFFLVGDRSYLEIDNWYKVILRIVLFSFIYAFGVVIGFNCVFDKSAPKVFASTVIYKRIQSIGIKSYEIEVSREKKSERMKLSIDGNTYHQLQVGGNVKTYVFTGVFNIPWVDVKD
;
A
#
# COMPACT_ATOMS: atom_id res chain seq x y z
N MET A 1 35.34 12.29 -29.88
CA MET A 1 35.11 10.82 -29.78
C MET A 1 34.79 10.36 -28.35
N ASN A 2 35.51 10.83 -27.33
CA ASN A 2 35.31 10.39 -25.93
C ASN A 2 33.95 10.76 -25.28
N SER A 3 33.32 11.87 -25.69
CA SER A 3 32.05 12.33 -25.10
C SER A 3 30.82 11.50 -25.51
N VAL A 4 30.82 10.92 -26.72
CA VAL A 4 29.73 10.06 -27.22
C VAL A 4 29.75 8.71 -26.51
N ILE A 5 30.93 8.10 -26.43
CA ILE A 5 31.15 6.82 -25.73
C ILE A 5 30.78 6.93 -24.25
N LEU A 6 31.13 8.05 -23.60
CA LEU A 6 30.77 8.30 -22.20
C LEU A 6 29.25 8.40 -22.00
N LYS A 7 28.54 9.13 -22.87
CA LYS A 7 27.07 9.25 -22.82
C LYS A 7 26.38 7.90 -23.02
N GLU A 8 26.83 7.10 -23.98
CA GLU A 8 26.30 5.75 -24.19
C GLU A 8 26.52 4.84 -22.99
N LYS A 9 27.70 4.92 -22.34
CA LYS A 9 28.01 4.12 -21.14
C LYS A 9 27.11 4.49 -19.96
N ILE A 10 26.94 5.79 -19.69
CA ILE A 10 26.05 6.29 -18.62
C ILE A 10 24.61 5.83 -18.88
N PHE A 11 24.15 5.95 -20.13
CA PHE A 11 22.80 5.53 -20.50
C PHE A 11 22.59 4.01 -20.34
N LYS A 12 23.55 3.18 -20.76
CA LYS A 12 23.49 1.72 -20.56
C LYS A 12 23.47 1.37 -19.08
N GLN A 13 24.27 2.03 -18.25
CA GLN A 13 24.27 1.84 -16.80
C GLN A 13 22.92 2.23 -16.17
N ALA A 14 22.38 3.39 -16.51
CA ALA A 14 21.06 3.82 -16.05
C ALA A 14 19.97 2.82 -16.44
N SER A 15 20.00 2.31 -17.68
CA SER A 15 19.06 1.28 -18.16
C SER A 15 19.16 -0.01 -17.36
N LEU A 16 20.38 -0.48 -17.08
CA LEU A 16 20.60 -1.70 -16.30
C LEU A 16 20.07 -1.54 -14.86
N ILE A 17 20.40 -0.43 -14.20
CA ILE A 17 19.94 -0.12 -12.84
C ILE A 17 18.41 -0.06 -12.79
N THR A 18 17.77 0.65 -13.72
CA THR A 18 16.30 0.73 -13.78
C THR A 18 15.67 -0.64 -13.98
N LYS A 19 16.22 -1.48 -14.86
CA LYS A 19 15.73 -2.85 -15.06
C LYS A 19 15.84 -3.68 -13.78
N THR A 20 17.00 -3.66 -13.12
CA THR A 20 17.21 -4.40 -11.86
C THR A 20 16.19 -3.98 -10.80
N ILE A 21 16.00 -2.68 -10.60
CA ILE A 21 15.03 -2.18 -9.60
C ILE A 21 13.60 -2.56 -9.99
N ASN A 22 13.24 -2.49 -11.27
CA ASN A 22 11.92 -2.93 -11.74
C ASN A 22 11.70 -4.42 -11.46
N TYR A 23 12.69 -5.28 -11.70
CA TYR A 23 12.59 -6.71 -11.37
C TYR A 23 12.46 -6.95 -9.86
N VAL A 24 13.23 -6.23 -9.04
CA VAL A 24 13.09 -6.27 -7.57
C VAL A 24 11.68 -5.84 -7.15
N SER A 25 11.13 -4.79 -7.76
CA SER A 25 9.78 -4.29 -7.48
C SER A 25 8.72 -5.33 -7.78
N ILE A 26 8.83 -6.00 -8.93
CA ILE A 26 7.93 -7.10 -9.31
C ILE A 26 8.07 -8.27 -8.33
N GLY A 27 9.30 -8.61 -7.93
CA GLY A 27 9.57 -9.63 -6.91
C GLY A 27 8.88 -9.31 -5.58
N ILE A 28 8.94 -8.04 -5.13
CA ILE A 28 8.24 -7.57 -3.92
C ILE A 28 6.72 -7.69 -4.09
N VAL A 29 6.16 -7.31 -5.24
CA VAL A 29 4.71 -7.48 -5.49
C VAL A 29 4.29 -8.95 -5.41
N ILE A 30 5.06 -9.85 -6.02
CA ILE A 30 4.80 -11.31 -5.94
C ILE A 30 4.88 -11.78 -4.48
N TRP A 31 5.88 -11.30 -3.73
CA TRP A 31 6.03 -11.62 -2.32
C TRP A 31 4.81 -11.19 -1.48
N ILE A 32 4.34 -9.94 -1.63
CA ILE A 32 3.15 -9.41 -0.96
C ILE A 32 1.92 -10.27 -1.24
N LEU A 33 1.74 -10.69 -2.49
CA LEU A 33 0.55 -11.42 -2.93
C LEU A 33 0.55 -12.89 -2.50
N LYS A 34 1.73 -13.48 -2.26
CA LYS A 34 1.87 -14.93 -2.02
C LYS A 34 2.22 -15.29 -0.58
N PHE A 35 2.97 -14.46 0.14
CA PHE A 35 3.49 -14.79 1.47
C PHE A 35 3.26 -13.64 2.47
N PRO A 36 2.03 -13.44 2.95
CA PRO A 36 1.67 -12.30 3.79
C PRO A 36 2.17 -12.38 5.24
N GLU A 37 2.98 -13.36 5.64
CA GLU A 37 3.32 -13.59 7.05
C GLU A 37 4.33 -12.58 7.62
N CYS A 38 5.11 -11.90 6.76
CA CYS A 38 6.22 -11.03 7.17
C CYS A 38 5.89 -9.52 7.01
N TYR A 39 4.76 -9.07 7.58
CA TYR A 39 4.26 -7.69 7.40
C TYR A 39 5.27 -6.59 7.72
N ASN A 40 6.10 -6.75 8.77
CA ASN A 40 7.08 -5.74 9.17
C ASN A 40 8.05 -5.42 8.02
N TYR A 41 8.66 -6.46 7.45
CA TYR A 41 9.65 -6.31 6.37
C TYR A 41 8.99 -5.91 5.05
N MET A 42 7.81 -6.46 4.77
CA MET A 42 7.02 -6.13 3.59
C MET A 42 6.65 -4.63 3.58
N LEU A 43 6.19 -4.12 4.71
CA LEU A 43 5.81 -2.71 4.84
C LEU A 43 7.03 -1.81 4.62
N ILE A 44 8.15 -2.10 5.28
CA ILE A 44 9.39 -1.31 5.13
C ILE A 44 9.86 -1.31 3.67
N ALA A 45 9.87 -2.48 3.01
CA ALA A 45 10.24 -2.56 1.60
C ALA A 45 9.32 -1.69 0.73
N CYS A 46 8.00 -1.82 0.86
CA CYS A 46 7.02 -1.06 0.09
C CYS A 46 7.03 0.45 0.35
N LEU A 47 7.42 0.85 1.57
CA LEU A 47 7.63 2.25 1.97
C LEU A 47 8.86 2.84 1.26
N LEU A 48 9.95 2.08 1.20
CA LEU A 48 11.22 2.58 0.66
C LEU A 48 11.24 2.63 -0.87
N MET A 49 10.60 1.67 -1.55
CA MET A 49 10.66 1.56 -3.02
C MET A 49 10.32 2.85 -3.78
N PRO A 50 9.22 3.56 -3.52
CA PRO A 50 8.89 4.75 -4.30
C PRO A 50 9.81 5.93 -3.96
N ILE A 51 10.36 6.01 -2.73
CA ILE A 51 11.40 6.99 -2.37
C ILE A 51 12.67 6.73 -3.19
N ILE A 52 13.10 5.47 -3.25
CA ILE A 52 14.24 5.02 -4.06
C ILE A 52 14.01 5.38 -5.54
N GLY A 53 12.81 5.11 -6.08
CA GLY A 53 12.45 5.44 -7.46
C GLY A 53 12.60 6.93 -7.79
N ILE A 54 12.08 7.80 -6.92
CA ILE A 54 12.18 9.27 -7.11
C ILE A 54 13.65 9.72 -7.02
N LEU A 55 14.42 9.19 -6.07
CA LEU A 55 15.84 9.51 -5.94
C LEU A 55 16.62 9.12 -7.20
N PHE A 56 16.37 7.94 -7.77
CA PHE A 56 17.03 7.52 -9.00
C PHE A 56 16.69 8.42 -10.18
N VAL A 57 15.42 8.81 -10.32
CA VAL A 57 14.98 9.74 -11.38
C VAL A 57 15.70 11.07 -11.23
N ARG A 58 15.71 11.65 -10.01
CA ARG A 58 16.39 12.92 -9.72
C ARG A 58 17.89 12.87 -10.00
N LEU A 59 18.58 11.84 -9.50
CA LEU A 59 20.04 11.68 -9.66
C LEU A 59 20.46 11.39 -11.10
N SER A 60 19.55 10.88 -11.92
CA SER A 60 19.82 10.59 -13.34
C SER A 60 19.81 11.84 -14.24
N ASN A 61 19.48 13.02 -13.71
CA ASN A 61 19.38 14.28 -14.46
C ASN A 61 18.53 14.14 -15.75
N GLY A 62 17.39 13.45 -15.65
CA GLY A 62 16.44 13.28 -16.75
C GLY A 62 16.73 12.11 -17.72
N ILE A 63 17.76 11.30 -17.46
CA ILE A 63 18.01 10.06 -18.22
C ILE A 63 16.92 9.03 -17.93
N ILE A 64 16.62 8.78 -16.66
CA ILE A 64 15.56 7.88 -16.20
C ILE A 64 14.27 8.69 -16.06
N LYS A 65 13.14 8.15 -16.53
CA LYS A 65 11.82 8.78 -16.43
C LYS A 65 10.83 7.87 -15.71
N ILE A 66 9.95 8.45 -14.91
CA ILE A 66 8.87 7.71 -14.21
C ILE A 66 7.85 7.18 -15.21
N GLU A 67 7.50 7.97 -16.22
CA GLU A 67 6.56 7.60 -17.27
C GLU A 67 7.21 7.91 -18.63
N ALA A 68 8.15 7.06 -19.04
CA ALA A 68 8.79 7.20 -20.35
C ALA A 68 7.76 6.99 -21.47
N LYS A 69 7.77 7.84 -22.52
CA LYS A 69 6.90 7.66 -23.69
C LYS A 69 7.18 6.29 -24.31
N ARG A 70 6.15 5.62 -24.84
CA ARG A 70 6.21 4.26 -25.40
C ARG A 70 7.32 4.07 -26.46
N ASN A 71 7.68 5.12 -27.20
CA ASN A 71 8.72 5.11 -28.23
C ASN A 71 10.00 5.87 -27.82
N SER A 72 10.13 6.26 -26.55
CA SER A 72 11.36 6.89 -26.07
C SER A 72 12.39 5.84 -25.67
N SER A 73 13.67 6.14 -25.88
CA SER A 73 14.76 5.27 -25.46
C SER A 73 14.98 5.31 -23.93
N ASN A 74 14.51 6.36 -23.25
CA ASN A 74 14.71 6.57 -21.81
C ASN A 74 14.21 5.37 -20.96
N PRO A 75 15.01 4.89 -19.99
CA PRO A 75 14.57 3.87 -19.04
C PRO A 75 13.32 4.30 -18.26
N ASN A 76 12.36 3.38 -18.13
CA ASN A 76 11.08 3.60 -17.45
C ASN A 76 11.11 3.05 -16.01
N ALA A 77 10.95 3.91 -15.02
CA ALA A 77 10.92 3.55 -13.60
C ALA A 77 9.50 3.38 -13.03
N LEU A 78 8.44 3.37 -13.85
CA LEU A 78 7.06 3.17 -13.37
C LEU A 78 6.87 1.91 -12.49
N PRO A 79 7.46 0.74 -12.81
CA PRO A 79 7.27 -0.47 -11.99
C PRO A 79 7.75 -0.34 -10.54
N VAL A 80 8.66 0.59 -10.25
CA VAL A 80 9.18 0.88 -8.90
C VAL A 80 8.09 1.30 -7.92
N PHE A 81 6.99 1.83 -8.44
CA PHE A 81 5.86 2.35 -7.65
C PHE A 81 4.77 1.30 -7.41
N LEU A 82 4.81 0.14 -8.08
CA LEU A 82 3.81 -0.92 -7.92
C LEU A 82 3.75 -1.52 -6.51
N PRO A 83 4.86 -1.80 -5.81
CA PRO A 83 4.83 -2.35 -4.44
C PRO A 83 3.94 -1.54 -3.49
N SER A 84 4.01 -0.21 -3.57
CA SER A 84 3.22 0.71 -2.76
C SER A 84 1.70 0.60 -3.00
N LEU A 85 1.29 0.42 -4.27
CA LEU A 85 -0.12 0.25 -4.61
C LEU A 85 -0.64 -1.09 -4.08
N PHE A 86 0.16 -2.15 -4.23
CA PHE A 86 -0.19 -3.47 -3.73
C PHE A 86 -0.18 -3.55 -2.20
N LEU A 87 0.69 -2.79 -1.52
CA LEU A 87 0.63 -2.64 -0.07
C LEU A 87 -0.72 -2.06 0.37
N ALA A 88 -1.17 -0.97 -0.24
CA ALA A 88 -2.46 -0.36 0.10
C ALA A 88 -3.64 -1.32 -0.09
N PHE A 89 -3.64 -2.05 -1.21
CA PHE A 89 -4.62 -3.11 -1.47
C PHE A 89 -4.58 -4.21 -0.40
N ARG A 90 -3.38 -4.65 -0.02
CA ARG A 90 -3.17 -5.72 0.96
C ARG A 90 -3.65 -5.29 2.34
N ILE A 91 -3.22 -4.11 2.81
CA ILE A 91 -3.64 -3.55 4.09
C ILE A 91 -5.16 -3.38 4.16
N TYR A 92 -5.79 -2.89 3.08
CA TYR A 92 -7.25 -2.77 3.01
C TYR A 92 -7.97 -4.13 3.12
N SER A 93 -7.38 -5.19 2.58
CA SER A 93 -8.01 -6.52 2.55
C SER A 93 -7.85 -7.29 3.87
N ASP A 94 -6.71 -7.09 4.55
CA ASP A 94 -6.31 -7.89 5.71
C ASP A 94 -6.70 -7.27 7.04
N PHE A 95 -6.84 -5.93 7.12
CA PHE A 95 -7.14 -5.24 8.38
C PHE A 95 -8.55 -4.67 8.40
N ASN A 96 -9.31 -5.00 9.46
CA ASN A 96 -10.65 -4.44 9.67
C ASN A 96 -10.56 -3.15 10.47
N ILE A 97 -10.46 -2.01 9.78
CA ILE A 97 -10.48 -0.70 10.43
C ILE A 97 -11.90 -0.38 10.90
N GLN A 98 -12.04 -0.11 12.20
CA GLN A 98 -13.34 0.19 12.80
C GLN A 98 -13.78 1.62 12.55
N ASP A 99 -12.83 2.56 12.60
CA ASP A 99 -13.10 3.98 12.42
C ASP A 99 -11.98 4.66 11.63
N TYR A 100 -12.34 5.15 10.44
CA TYR A 100 -11.44 5.87 9.55
C TYR A 100 -11.34 7.37 9.85
N SER A 101 -12.14 7.92 10.78
CA SER A 101 -12.19 9.36 11.06
C SER A 101 -10.82 9.97 11.38
N LYS A 102 -9.99 9.23 12.12
CA LYS A 102 -8.65 9.65 12.54
C LYS A 102 -7.57 9.41 11.49
N MET A 103 -7.86 8.74 10.38
CA MET A 103 -6.88 8.51 9.31
C MET A 103 -6.61 9.79 8.51
N CYS A 104 -7.59 10.68 8.40
CA CYS A 104 -7.54 11.80 7.45
C CYS A 104 -6.34 12.71 7.69
N PHE A 105 -6.02 12.99 8.96
CA PHE A 105 -4.91 13.86 9.32
C PHE A 105 -3.52 13.26 8.96
N PRO A 106 -3.14 12.06 9.45
CA PRO A 106 -1.83 11.48 9.09
C PRO A 106 -1.73 11.15 7.59
N VAL A 107 -2.80 10.62 6.97
CA VAL A 107 -2.80 10.34 5.52
C VAL A 107 -2.65 11.63 4.71
N GLY A 108 -3.36 12.70 5.10
CA GLY A 108 -3.28 14.00 4.43
C GLY A 108 -1.88 14.60 4.48
N ILE A 109 -1.22 14.59 5.65
CA ILE A 109 0.15 15.08 5.81
C ILE A 109 1.11 14.31 4.91
N ILE A 110 1.10 12.97 4.97
CA ILE A 110 2.01 12.14 4.17
C ILE A 110 1.72 12.32 2.68
N THR A 111 0.45 12.45 2.27
CA THR A 111 0.07 12.72 0.88
C THR A 111 0.68 14.04 0.38
N ILE A 112 0.58 15.11 1.17
CA ILE A 112 1.13 16.43 0.80
C ILE A 112 2.65 16.37 0.71
N VAL A 113 3.31 15.85 1.75
CA VAL A 113 4.78 15.74 1.80
C VAL A 113 5.30 14.90 0.64
N PHE A 114 4.66 13.78 0.35
CA PHE A 114 5.09 12.87 -0.69
C PHE A 114 4.81 13.40 -2.09
N SER A 115 3.67 14.07 -2.31
CA SER A 115 3.38 14.77 -3.57
C SER A 115 4.41 15.87 -3.82
N ALA A 116 4.77 16.64 -2.80
CA ALA A 116 5.82 17.67 -2.91
C ALA A 116 7.17 17.03 -3.24
N PHE A 117 7.51 15.89 -2.62
CA PHE A 117 8.73 15.15 -2.92
C PHE A 117 8.79 14.68 -4.38
N PHE A 118 7.67 14.19 -4.93
CA PHE A 118 7.54 13.85 -6.36
C PHE A 118 7.79 15.06 -7.28
N LEU A 119 7.13 16.20 -7.00
CA LEU A 119 7.22 17.41 -7.83
C LEU A 119 8.61 18.05 -7.78
N VAL A 120 9.28 17.97 -6.62
CA VAL A 120 10.67 18.41 -6.47
C VAL A 120 11.62 17.46 -7.22
N GLY A 121 11.31 16.17 -7.28
CA GLY A 121 12.09 15.13 -7.96
C GLY A 121 12.24 15.36 -9.46
N ASP A 122 11.19 15.84 -10.13
CA ASP A 122 11.19 16.17 -11.55
C ASP A 122 10.20 17.32 -11.83
N ARG A 123 10.73 18.53 -12.05
CA ARG A 123 9.91 19.72 -12.30
C ARG A 123 9.32 19.77 -13.70
N SER A 124 9.78 18.91 -14.61
CA SER A 124 9.30 18.91 -15.99
C SER A 124 7.80 18.64 -16.09
N TYR A 125 7.19 18.03 -15.07
CA TYR A 125 5.73 17.82 -14.99
C TYR A 125 4.91 19.11 -15.04
N LEU A 126 5.47 20.24 -14.59
CA LEU A 126 4.79 21.53 -14.60
C LEU A 126 4.86 22.23 -15.97
N GLU A 127 5.75 21.77 -16.85
CA GLU A 127 5.99 22.36 -18.17
C GLU A 127 5.20 21.65 -19.30
N ILE A 128 4.47 20.57 -18.97
CA ILE A 128 3.70 19.77 -19.93
C ILE A 128 2.29 20.36 -20.09
N ASP A 129 1.76 20.33 -21.32
CA ASP A 129 0.35 20.59 -21.59
C ASP A 129 -0.55 19.67 -20.73
N ASN A 130 -1.55 20.25 -20.06
CA ASN A 130 -2.39 19.57 -19.07
C ASN A 130 -1.64 19.10 -17.79
N TRP A 131 -0.66 19.87 -17.32
CA TRP A 131 0.04 19.64 -16.04
C TRP A 131 -0.90 19.29 -14.87
N TYR A 132 -2.10 19.88 -14.80
CA TYR A 132 -3.10 19.59 -13.76
C TYR A 132 -3.50 18.10 -13.71
N LYS A 133 -3.54 17.41 -14.86
CA LYS A 133 -3.81 15.96 -14.91
C LYS A 133 -2.64 15.16 -14.33
N VAL A 134 -1.41 15.61 -14.56
CA VAL A 134 -0.21 14.97 -14.01
C VAL A 134 -0.18 15.14 -12.50
N ILE A 135 -0.44 16.36 -12.00
CA ILE A 135 -0.55 16.63 -10.57
C ILE A 135 -1.65 15.78 -9.93
N LEU A 136 -2.83 15.70 -10.56
CA LEU A 136 -3.90 14.86 -10.04
C LEU A 136 -3.48 13.39 -9.90
N ARG A 137 -2.76 12.83 -10.89
CA ARG A 137 -2.21 11.46 -10.81
C ARG A 137 -1.18 11.32 -9.68
N ILE A 138 -0.28 12.29 -9.51
CA ILE A 138 0.72 12.30 -8.44
C ILE A 138 0.04 12.34 -7.06
N VAL A 139 -0.94 13.22 -6.88
CA VAL A 139 -1.69 13.36 -5.63
C VAL A 139 -2.48 12.08 -5.34
N LEU A 140 -3.16 11.51 -6.34
CA LEU A 140 -3.90 10.27 -6.18
C LEU A 140 -2.98 9.09 -5.82
N PHE A 141 -1.85 8.95 -6.51
CA PHE A 141 -0.85 7.95 -6.18
C PHE A 141 -0.31 8.15 -4.76
N SER A 142 0.03 9.39 -4.40
CA SER A 142 0.56 9.74 -3.07
C SER A 142 -0.45 9.46 -1.98
N PHE A 143 -1.75 9.67 -2.25
CA PHE A 143 -2.83 9.33 -1.33
C PHE A 143 -2.95 7.83 -1.11
N ILE A 144 -2.93 7.02 -2.18
CA ILE A 144 -2.98 5.55 -2.06
C ILE A 144 -1.75 5.03 -1.30
N TYR A 145 -0.57 5.55 -1.62
CA TYR A 145 0.66 5.24 -0.89
C TYR A 145 0.56 5.63 0.59
N ALA A 146 0.15 6.86 0.89
CA ALA A 146 -0.01 7.35 2.25
C ALA A 146 -1.01 6.51 3.04
N PHE A 147 -2.13 6.13 2.44
CA PHE A 147 -3.11 5.22 3.04
C PHE A 147 -2.48 3.88 3.42
N GLY A 148 -1.81 3.21 2.47
CA GLY A 148 -1.17 1.92 2.72
C GLY A 148 -0.10 1.98 3.81
N VAL A 149 0.72 3.03 3.80
CA VAL A 149 1.77 3.24 4.81
C VAL A 149 1.17 3.54 6.17
N VAL A 150 0.26 4.51 6.28
CA VAL A 150 -0.29 4.96 7.57
C VAL A 150 -1.10 3.85 8.23
N ILE A 151 -2.02 3.22 7.50
CA ILE A 151 -2.85 2.13 8.06
C ILE A 151 -1.98 0.89 8.32
N GLY A 152 -1.05 0.57 7.42
CA GLY A 152 -0.11 -0.51 7.64
C GLY A 152 0.71 -0.29 8.91
N PHE A 153 1.28 0.90 9.11
CA PHE A 153 2.05 1.20 10.31
C PHE A 153 1.18 1.15 11.57
N ASN A 154 -0.04 1.67 11.45
CA ASN A 154 -1.01 1.71 12.53
C ASN A 154 -1.30 0.33 13.11
N CYS A 155 -1.43 -0.69 12.24
CA CYS A 155 -1.83 -2.03 12.64
C CYS A 155 -0.62 -2.95 12.87
N VAL A 156 0.36 -2.95 11.97
CA VAL A 156 1.52 -3.87 12.00
C VAL A 156 2.43 -3.61 13.20
N PHE A 157 2.60 -2.34 13.58
CA PHE A 157 3.43 -1.96 14.72
C PHE A 157 2.62 -1.65 15.98
N ASP A 158 1.32 -1.99 16.00
CA ASP A 158 0.49 -1.84 17.18
C ASP A 158 0.90 -2.84 18.27
N LYS A 159 1.28 -2.31 19.43
CA LYS A 159 1.59 -3.10 20.63
C LYS A 159 0.56 -2.90 21.75
N SER A 160 -0.57 -2.26 21.43
CA SER A 160 -1.63 -2.01 22.42
C SER A 160 -2.29 -3.32 22.87
N ALA A 161 -2.65 -3.37 24.15
CA ALA A 161 -3.44 -4.48 24.67
C ALA A 161 -4.87 -4.39 24.12
N PRO A 162 -5.40 -5.45 23.47
CA PRO A 162 -6.72 -5.40 22.87
C PRO A 162 -7.82 -5.42 23.94
N LYS A 163 -8.90 -4.69 23.66
CA LYS A 163 -10.17 -4.87 24.37
C LYS A 163 -10.90 -6.07 23.77
N VAL A 164 -11.18 -7.08 24.59
CA VAL A 164 -11.81 -8.33 24.15
C VAL A 164 -13.32 -8.27 24.38
N PHE A 165 -14.09 -8.62 23.35
CA PHE A 165 -15.55 -8.70 23.43
C PHE A 165 -16.03 -10.09 23.03
N ALA A 166 -16.96 -10.65 23.80
CA ALA A 166 -17.77 -11.79 23.37
C ALA A 166 -18.71 -11.32 22.24
N SER A 167 -18.71 -12.07 21.14
CA SER A 167 -19.50 -11.75 19.96
C SER A 167 -20.09 -13.02 19.38
N THR A 168 -21.23 -12.90 18.69
CA THR A 168 -21.88 -14.03 18.02
C THR A 168 -21.84 -13.81 16.52
N VAL A 169 -21.46 -14.84 15.78
CA VAL A 169 -21.47 -14.82 14.31
C VAL A 169 -22.92 -14.85 13.84
N ILE A 170 -23.40 -13.76 13.24
CA ILE A 170 -24.79 -13.65 12.77
C ILE A 170 -24.92 -13.96 11.28
N TYR A 171 -23.86 -13.75 10.50
CA TYR A 171 -23.89 -13.99 9.07
C TYR A 171 -22.48 -14.30 8.54
N LYS A 172 -22.43 -15.05 7.44
CA LYS A 172 -21.20 -15.44 6.74
C LYS A 172 -21.42 -15.32 5.24
N ARG A 173 -20.47 -14.74 4.52
CA ARG A 173 -20.51 -14.60 3.06
C ARG A 173 -19.15 -14.85 2.46
N ILE A 174 -19.15 -15.51 1.30
CA ILE A 174 -18.00 -15.57 0.41
C ILE A 174 -18.27 -14.63 -0.75
N GLN A 175 -17.35 -13.73 -1.05
CA GLN A 175 -17.38 -12.93 -2.25
C GLN A 175 -16.33 -13.46 -3.23
N SER A 176 -16.80 -13.94 -4.38
CA SER A 176 -15.96 -14.59 -5.40
C SER A 176 -15.67 -13.70 -6.61
N ILE A 177 -16.05 -12.42 -6.56
CA ILE A 177 -15.78 -11.49 -7.67
C ILE A 177 -14.32 -11.08 -7.59
N GLY A 178 -13.47 -11.67 -8.44
CA GLY A 178 -12.03 -11.45 -8.45
C GLY A 178 -11.29 -12.39 -7.50
N ILE A 179 -10.65 -11.85 -6.47
CA ILE A 179 -9.99 -12.65 -5.41
C ILE A 179 -11.05 -13.06 -4.40
N LYS A 180 -11.10 -14.35 -4.05
CA LYS A 180 -12.04 -14.89 -3.07
C LYS A 180 -11.81 -14.25 -1.70
N SER A 181 -12.78 -13.50 -1.20
CA SER A 181 -12.77 -12.93 0.15
C SER A 181 -13.83 -13.59 1.03
N TYR A 182 -13.52 -13.66 2.33
CA TYR A 182 -14.37 -14.29 3.34
C TYR A 182 -14.79 -13.23 4.33
N GLU A 183 -16.10 -12.98 4.40
CA GLU A 183 -16.68 -11.96 5.25
C GLU A 183 -17.57 -12.62 6.30
N ILE A 184 -17.49 -12.12 7.52
CA ILE A 184 -18.43 -12.44 8.59
C ILE A 184 -19.07 -11.17 9.11
N GLU A 185 -20.29 -11.30 9.62
CA GLU A 185 -20.94 -10.27 10.42
C GLU A 185 -21.07 -10.79 11.85
N VAL A 186 -20.67 -9.97 12.80
CA VAL A 186 -20.70 -10.31 14.23
C VAL A 186 -21.54 -9.30 15.00
N SER A 187 -22.24 -9.78 16.01
CA SER A 187 -22.99 -8.95 16.96
C SER A 187 -22.32 -9.03 18.34
N ARG A 188 -22.10 -7.89 18.98
CA ARG A 188 -21.61 -7.85 20.37
C ARG A 188 -22.77 -8.01 21.36
N GLU A 189 -22.55 -8.75 22.45
CA GLU A 189 -23.58 -8.93 23.47
C GLU A 189 -23.99 -7.57 24.06
N LYS A 190 -25.31 -7.30 24.06
CA LYS A 190 -26.01 -6.07 24.54
C LYS A 190 -26.09 -4.86 23.60
N LYS A 191 -25.66 -4.93 22.34
CA LYS A 191 -25.94 -3.86 21.36
C LYS A 191 -26.40 -4.40 20.01
N SER A 192 -27.29 -3.67 19.36
CA SER A 192 -27.66 -3.82 17.93
C SER A 192 -26.52 -3.48 16.96
N GLU A 193 -25.30 -3.33 17.46
CA GLU A 193 -24.13 -2.85 16.74
C GLU A 193 -23.49 -4.04 16.02
N ARG A 194 -23.85 -4.18 14.74
CA ARG A 194 -23.34 -5.22 13.85
C ARG A 194 -22.05 -4.73 13.19
N MET A 195 -21.06 -5.62 13.14
CA MET A 195 -19.76 -5.32 12.55
C MET A 195 -19.45 -6.33 11.45
N LYS A 196 -19.09 -5.83 10.27
CA LYS A 196 -18.59 -6.64 9.17
C LYS A 196 -17.08 -6.76 9.27
N LEU A 197 -16.58 -7.98 9.15
CA LEU A 197 -15.17 -8.31 9.28
C LEU A 197 -14.74 -9.21 8.12
N SER A 198 -13.65 -8.82 7.45
CA SER A 198 -12.87 -9.67 6.55
C SER A 198 -11.98 -10.59 7.40
N ILE A 199 -12.01 -11.89 7.12
CA ILE A 199 -11.20 -12.90 7.80
C ILE A 199 -10.54 -13.82 6.79
N ASP A 200 -9.53 -14.59 7.24
CA ASP A 200 -8.92 -15.60 6.39
C ASP A 200 -9.86 -16.81 6.19
N GLY A 201 -9.58 -17.59 5.14
CA GLY A 201 -10.41 -18.72 4.77
C GLY A 201 -10.45 -19.84 5.81
N ASN A 202 -9.36 -20.08 6.56
CA ASN A 202 -9.32 -21.15 7.55
C ASN A 202 -10.21 -20.80 8.73
N THR A 203 -10.07 -19.60 9.28
CA THR A 203 -10.94 -19.07 10.34
C THR A 203 -12.40 -19.07 9.88
N TYR A 204 -12.66 -18.65 8.63
CA TYR A 204 -14.01 -18.68 8.08
C TYR A 204 -14.61 -20.08 8.08
N HIS A 205 -13.87 -21.12 7.71
CA HIS A 205 -14.40 -22.48 7.65
C HIS A 205 -14.62 -23.10 9.04
N GLN A 206 -13.92 -22.64 10.07
CA GLN A 206 -14.08 -23.10 11.46
C GLN A 206 -15.28 -22.46 12.16
N LEU A 207 -15.58 -21.20 11.87
CA LEU A 207 -16.67 -20.48 12.49
C LEU A 207 -18.05 -20.98 12.01
N GLN A 208 -19.03 -21.01 12.91
CA GLN A 208 -20.42 -21.35 12.60
C GLN A 208 -21.34 -20.17 12.89
N VAL A 209 -22.39 -20.00 12.08
CA VAL A 209 -23.45 -19.02 12.36
C VAL A 209 -24.16 -19.41 13.65
N GLY A 210 -24.39 -18.44 14.54
CA GLY A 210 -24.85 -18.66 15.91
C GLY A 210 -23.73 -19.01 16.90
N GLY A 211 -22.51 -19.26 16.41
CA GLY A 211 -21.35 -19.57 17.24
C GLY A 211 -20.81 -18.33 17.97
N ASN A 212 -20.26 -18.56 19.15
CA ASN A 212 -19.57 -17.54 19.93
C ASN A 212 -18.11 -17.40 19.47
N VAL A 213 -17.66 -16.16 19.35
CA VAL A 213 -16.32 -15.79 18.92
C VAL A 213 -15.83 -14.59 19.74
N LYS A 214 -14.52 -14.47 19.93
CA LYS A 214 -13.90 -13.30 20.56
C LYS A 214 -13.48 -12.30 19.50
N THR A 215 -13.89 -11.05 19.66
CA THR A 215 -13.35 -9.94 18.85
C THR A 215 -12.36 -9.14 19.68
N TYR A 216 -11.21 -8.84 19.07
CA TYR A 216 -10.11 -8.10 19.68
C TYR A 216 -10.05 -6.71 19.06
N VAL A 217 -10.31 -5.68 19.86
CA VAL A 217 -10.28 -4.28 19.40
C VAL A 217 -9.00 -3.64 19.88
N PHE A 218 -8.18 -3.25 18.92
CA PHE A 218 -6.91 -2.59 19.15
C PHE A 218 -7.05 -1.07 18.97
N THR A 219 -6.15 -0.31 19.61
CA THR A 219 -6.20 1.15 19.56
C THR A 219 -5.56 1.71 18.28
N GLY A 220 -4.55 1.03 17.74
CA GLY A 220 -3.73 1.52 16.64
C GLY A 220 -2.65 2.51 17.10
N VAL A 221 -1.48 2.48 16.46
CA VAL A 221 -0.38 3.43 16.74
C VAL A 221 -0.82 4.88 16.57
N PHE A 222 -1.68 5.17 15.58
CA PHE A 222 -2.21 6.51 15.32
C PHE A 222 -3.59 6.74 15.93
N ASN A 223 -3.97 5.94 16.94
CA ASN A 223 -5.32 5.90 17.51
C ASN A 223 -6.42 5.60 16.48
N ILE A 224 -6.09 4.88 15.40
CA ILE A 224 -7.04 4.40 14.38
C ILE A 224 -7.43 2.97 14.79
N PRO A 225 -8.62 2.76 15.39
CA PRO A 225 -8.97 1.47 15.96
C PRO A 225 -9.19 0.44 14.86
N TRP A 226 -8.74 -0.79 15.11
CA TRP A 226 -8.89 -1.91 14.20
C TRP A 226 -9.26 -3.18 14.96
N VAL A 227 -9.88 -4.13 14.25
CA VAL A 227 -10.48 -5.32 14.85
C VAL A 227 -9.88 -6.58 14.23
N ASP A 228 -9.62 -7.55 15.10
CA ASP A 228 -9.19 -8.88 14.71
C ASP A 228 -10.11 -9.94 15.33
N VAL A 229 -10.14 -11.11 14.70
CA VAL A 229 -10.88 -12.28 15.16
C VAL A 229 -9.87 -13.41 15.34
N LYS A 230 -9.67 -13.81 16.59
CA LYS A 230 -8.81 -14.95 16.94
C LYS A 230 -9.60 -15.94 17.79
N ASP A 231 -9.36 -17.22 17.56
CA ASP A 231 -9.82 -18.28 18.45
C ASP A 231 -9.07 -18.25 19.79
#